data_AF-A0A1L9B969-F1
#
_entry.id   AF-A0A1L9B969-F1
#
_cell.length_a   1.000
_cell.length_b   1.000
_cell.length_c   1.000
_cell.angle_alpha   90.00
_cell.angle_beta   90.00
_cell.angle_gamma   90.00
#
_symmetry.space_group_name_H-M   'P 1'
#
loop_
_entity.id
_entity.type
_entity.pdbx_description
1 polymer ?
#
loop_
_entity_poly.entity_id
_entity_poly.type
_entity_poly.pdbx_seq_one_letter_code
_entity_poly.pdbx_strand_id
1 'polypeptide(L)'
;MKTPETPDIPDAGAEPKADLPLSRREFTVGSIAVAVTTGGMSVLGAACTAPDKPVDNPRTTTRLLVNGTTTELELDPRSSLLDVLREQLQLTGTKKGCDHGQCGSCTIHLGGRRVASCLTVAVQADEQEITTIEGLSPKDGPLHPMQQAFIDHDALQCGYCTPGQLMAAVACVREGHATSPEQIREYMSGNLCRCGAYAGILAAIQQAAPKMGGS
;
A
#
# COMPACT_ATOMS: atom_id res chain seq x y z
N MET A 1 -47.99 3.88 21.33
CA MET A 1 -46.87 4.47 20.56
C MET A 1 -46.59 3.50 19.42
N LYS A 2 -46.93 3.92 18.19
CA LYS A 2 -46.89 3.09 16.98
C LYS A 2 -45.50 3.27 16.35
N THR A 3 -44.80 2.17 16.05
CA THR A 3 -43.53 2.19 15.32
C THR A 3 -43.72 2.76 13.90
N PRO A 4 -42.79 3.57 13.37
CA PRO A 4 -42.87 4.02 12.00
C PRO A 4 -42.47 2.88 11.05
N GLU A 5 -43.30 2.65 10.03
CA GLU A 5 -43.02 1.74 8.92
C GLU A 5 -41.91 2.33 8.03
N THR A 6 -40.93 1.51 7.68
CA THR A 6 -39.92 1.83 6.65
C THR A 6 -40.55 1.69 5.26
N PRO A 7 -40.35 2.64 4.33
CA PRO A 7 -40.86 2.52 2.97
C PRO A 7 -40.07 1.49 2.16
N ASP A 8 -40.80 0.66 1.42
CA ASP A 8 -40.25 -0.31 0.46
C ASP A 8 -39.52 0.41 -0.69
N ILE A 9 -38.27 -0.01 -0.94
CA ILE A 9 -37.47 0.42 -2.08
C ILE A 9 -37.73 -0.58 -3.22
N PRO A 10 -38.21 -0.14 -4.40
CA PRO A 10 -38.45 -1.06 -5.52
C PRO A 10 -37.15 -1.60 -6.10
N ASP A 11 -37.13 -2.91 -6.35
CA ASP A 11 -36.05 -3.66 -6.97
C ASP A 11 -35.77 -3.15 -8.39
N ALA A 12 -34.59 -2.57 -8.58
CA ALA A 12 -34.15 -2.02 -9.85
C ALA A 12 -33.45 -3.09 -10.69
N GLY A 13 -34.19 -3.65 -11.64
CA GLY A 13 -33.64 -4.11 -12.92
C GLY A 13 -33.14 -5.55 -12.96
N ALA A 14 -34.07 -6.49 -13.13
CA ALA A 14 -33.74 -7.78 -13.74
C ALA A 14 -33.32 -7.57 -15.21
N GLU A 15 -32.06 -7.84 -15.54
CA GLU A 15 -31.60 -7.89 -16.93
C GLU A 15 -32.27 -9.05 -17.68
N PRO A 16 -32.65 -8.87 -18.96
CA PRO A 16 -33.23 -9.96 -19.74
C PRO A 16 -32.14 -10.98 -20.10
N LYS A 17 -32.27 -12.20 -19.59
CA LYS A 17 -31.44 -13.33 -20.03
C LYS A 17 -31.79 -13.64 -21.49
N ALA A 18 -30.86 -13.37 -22.39
CA ALA A 18 -30.96 -13.82 -23.77
C ALA A 18 -30.80 -15.36 -23.81
N ASP A 19 -31.86 -16.07 -24.14
CA ASP A 19 -31.84 -17.51 -24.41
C ASP A 19 -31.16 -17.76 -25.76
N LEU A 20 -29.84 -17.96 -25.74
CA LEU A 20 -29.11 -18.50 -26.89
C LEU A 20 -29.19 -20.04 -26.84
N PRO A 21 -29.59 -20.72 -27.93
CA PRO A 21 -29.94 -22.14 -27.93
C PRO A 21 -28.72 -23.09 -27.95
N LEU A 22 -27.55 -22.62 -27.51
CA LEU A 22 -26.31 -23.39 -27.57
C LEU A 22 -25.62 -23.36 -26.21
N SER A 23 -25.49 -24.53 -25.59
CA SER A 23 -24.77 -24.67 -24.34
C SER A 23 -23.25 -24.57 -24.58
N ARG A 24 -22.50 -24.09 -23.58
CA ARG A 24 -21.03 -24.04 -23.60
C ARG A 24 -20.38 -25.38 -23.99
N ARG A 25 -21.05 -26.49 -23.69
CA ARG A 25 -20.57 -27.84 -23.95
C ARG A 25 -20.70 -28.25 -25.42
N GLU A 26 -21.71 -27.74 -26.12
CA GLU A 26 -21.93 -27.99 -27.55
C GLU A 26 -20.95 -27.21 -28.43
N PHE A 27 -20.57 -26.00 -28.00
CA PHE A 27 -19.55 -25.18 -28.69
C PHE A 27 -18.17 -25.85 -28.71
N THR A 28 -17.77 -26.49 -27.60
CA THR A 28 -16.48 -27.19 -27.50
C THR A 28 -16.44 -28.49 -28.32
N VAL A 29 -17.58 -29.16 -28.51
CA VAL A 29 -17.66 -30.40 -29.30
C VAL A 29 -17.73 -30.12 -30.81
N GLY A 30 -18.26 -28.96 -31.23
CA GLY A 30 -18.41 -28.58 -32.64
C GLY A 30 -17.13 -28.14 -33.37
N SER A 31 -15.97 -28.03 -32.70
CA SER A 31 -14.79 -27.36 -33.28
C SER A 31 -13.81 -28.25 -34.06
N ILE A 32 -14.14 -29.50 -34.41
CA ILE A 32 -13.16 -30.46 -34.99
C ILE A 32 -13.08 -30.49 -36.53
N ALA A 33 -13.90 -29.76 -37.28
CA ALA A 33 -13.81 -29.81 -38.75
C ALA A 33 -13.69 -28.42 -39.38
N VAL A 34 -12.49 -28.05 -39.84
CA VAL A 34 -12.12 -27.79 -41.24
C VAL A 34 -10.61 -27.52 -41.28
N ALA A 35 -9.88 -28.32 -42.06
CA ALA A 35 -8.47 -28.13 -42.37
C ALA A 35 -8.28 -27.97 -43.89
N VAL A 36 -7.24 -27.19 -44.24
CA VAL A 36 -6.50 -27.13 -45.54
C VAL A 36 -7.22 -26.30 -46.63
N THR A 37 -6.64 -25.26 -47.28
CA THR A 37 -5.40 -25.23 -48.10
C THR A 37 -4.80 -23.83 -48.32
N THR A 38 -3.47 -23.74 -48.13
CA THR A 38 -2.41 -23.02 -48.90
C THR A 38 -2.62 -21.62 -49.49
N GLY A 39 -1.79 -20.65 -49.04
CA GLY A 39 -1.51 -19.43 -49.78
C GLY A 39 -0.51 -18.48 -49.08
N GLY A 40 0.77 -18.57 -49.43
CA GLY A 40 1.76 -17.48 -49.49
C GLY A 40 1.91 -16.52 -48.30
N MET A 41 2.96 -16.73 -47.50
CA MET A 41 3.53 -15.76 -46.57
C MET A 41 4.09 -14.53 -47.30
N SER A 42 3.76 -13.32 -46.83
CA SER A 42 4.77 -12.36 -46.35
C SER A 42 4.05 -11.18 -45.69
N VAL A 43 3.62 -11.38 -44.45
CA VAL A 43 3.53 -10.25 -43.54
C VAL A 43 4.97 -9.97 -43.13
N LEU A 44 5.55 -8.85 -43.59
CA LEU A 44 6.71 -8.27 -42.90
C LEU A 44 6.23 -7.88 -41.50
N GLY A 45 6.16 -8.87 -40.63
CA GLY A 45 6.22 -8.63 -39.21
C GLY A 45 7.58 -8.02 -38.98
N ALA A 46 7.61 -6.69 -38.80
CA ALA A 46 8.67 -6.07 -38.05
C ALA A 46 8.66 -6.79 -36.70
N ALA A 47 9.46 -7.84 -36.59
CA ALA A 47 9.66 -8.52 -35.34
C ALA A 47 10.23 -7.44 -34.43
N CYS A 48 9.44 -7.04 -33.43
CA CYS A 48 9.95 -6.31 -32.29
C CYS A 48 10.96 -7.24 -31.63
N THR A 49 12.19 -7.27 -32.12
CA THR A 49 13.30 -7.93 -31.45
C THR A 49 13.44 -7.21 -30.12
N ALA A 50 12.93 -7.85 -29.07
CA ALA A 50 13.23 -7.43 -27.71
C ALA A 50 14.76 -7.34 -27.60
N PRO A 51 15.32 -6.28 -27.02
CA PRO A 51 16.76 -6.20 -26.83
C PRO A 51 17.23 -7.42 -26.03
N ASP A 52 18.10 -8.23 -26.63
CA ASP A 52 18.63 -9.50 -26.09
C ASP A 52 19.59 -9.32 -24.90
N LYS A 53 19.96 -8.07 -24.56
CA LYS A 53 20.92 -7.79 -23.50
C LYS A 53 20.23 -7.01 -22.37
N PRO A 54 20.33 -7.46 -21.11
CA PRO A 54 20.01 -6.63 -19.96
C PRO A 54 20.76 -5.30 -20.08
N VAL A 55 20.05 -4.19 -19.90
CA VAL A 55 20.68 -2.88 -19.83
C VAL A 55 21.58 -2.87 -18.60
N ASP A 56 22.85 -2.58 -18.78
CA ASP A 56 23.78 -2.36 -17.67
C ASP A 56 23.34 -1.12 -16.91
N ASN A 57 23.10 -1.29 -15.61
CA ASN A 57 22.50 -0.28 -14.78
C ASN A 57 23.55 0.22 -13.80
N PRO A 58 24.14 1.42 -14.03
CA PRO A 58 25.20 1.92 -13.17
C PRO A 58 24.66 2.04 -11.75
N ARG A 59 25.42 1.49 -10.80
CA ARG A 59 25.09 1.48 -9.38
C ARG A 59 25.59 2.80 -8.76
N THR A 60 24.84 3.30 -7.79
CA THR A 60 25.20 4.51 -7.04
C THR A 60 25.39 4.15 -5.58
N THR A 61 26.55 4.48 -5.02
CA THR A 61 26.79 4.44 -3.58
C THR A 61 25.88 5.45 -2.88
N THR A 62 25.10 5.01 -1.90
CA THR A 62 24.17 5.86 -1.15
C THR A 62 24.24 5.51 0.32
N ARG A 63 24.29 6.54 1.18
CA ARG A 63 24.32 6.41 2.64
C ARG A 63 22.94 6.70 3.21
N LEU A 64 22.30 5.70 3.80
CA LEU A 64 20.99 5.80 4.41
C LEU A 64 21.11 5.78 5.94
N LEU A 65 20.46 6.72 6.63
CA LEU A 65 20.32 6.70 8.09
C LEU A 65 18.94 6.14 8.46
N VAL A 66 18.86 4.84 8.74
CA VAL A 66 17.58 4.15 8.97
C VAL A 66 17.44 3.73 10.43
N ASN A 67 16.39 4.23 11.09
CA ASN A 67 16.10 3.98 12.51
C ASN A 67 17.34 4.24 13.41
N GLY A 68 18.08 5.32 13.14
CA GLY A 68 19.31 5.69 13.86
C GLY A 68 20.57 4.91 13.46
N THR A 69 20.50 3.98 12.51
CA THR A 69 21.66 3.22 12.01
C THR A 69 22.06 3.66 10.61
N THR A 70 23.31 4.07 10.44
CA THR A 70 23.87 4.43 9.14
C THR A 70 24.29 3.18 8.36
N THR A 71 23.83 3.04 7.12
CA THR A 71 24.22 1.97 6.20
C THR A 71 24.59 2.56 4.85
N GLU A 72 25.71 2.13 4.28
CA GLU A 72 26.12 2.47 2.92
C GLU A 72 25.80 1.31 1.98
N LEU A 73 25.11 1.60 0.88
CA LEU A 73 24.63 0.61 -0.08
C LEU A 73 24.96 1.04 -1.50
N GLU A 74 25.30 0.07 -2.35
CA GLU A 74 25.24 0.24 -3.79
C GLU A 74 23.78 0.06 -4.23
N LEU A 75 23.19 1.06 -4.87
CA LEU A 75 21.77 1.05 -5.27
C LEU A 75 21.62 1.15 -6.79
N ASP A 76 20.58 0.51 -7.34
CA ASP A 76 20.12 0.86 -8.69
C ASP A 76 19.39 2.22 -8.58
N PRO A 77 19.73 3.25 -9.39
CA PRO A 77 19.10 4.57 -9.34
C PRO A 77 17.58 4.56 -9.55
N ARG A 78 16.99 3.45 -10.02
CA ARG A 78 15.54 3.28 -10.20
C ARG A 78 14.86 2.65 -8.99
N SER A 79 15.61 2.11 -8.03
CA SER A 79 15.03 1.40 -6.89
C SER A 79 14.18 2.36 -6.04
N SER A 80 12.96 1.93 -5.76
CA SER A 80 12.12 2.61 -4.77
C SER A 80 12.75 2.45 -3.38
N LEU A 81 12.56 3.45 -2.52
CA LEU A 81 12.98 3.37 -1.13
C LEU A 81 12.28 2.21 -0.40
N LEU A 82 11.03 1.93 -0.77
CA LEU A 82 10.29 0.77 -0.29
C LEU A 82 11.04 -0.55 -0.53
N ASP A 83 11.52 -0.78 -1.75
CA ASP A 83 12.20 -2.02 -2.11
C ASP A 83 13.58 -2.12 -1.48
N VAL A 84 14.31 -1.02 -1.36
CA VAL A 84 15.59 -1.01 -0.65
C VAL A 84 15.40 -1.37 0.83
N LEU A 85 14.42 -0.75 1.50
CA LEU A 85 14.11 -1.05 2.91
C LEU A 85 13.75 -2.53 3.12
N ARG A 86 12.88 -3.06 2.27
CA ARG A 86 12.34 -4.42 2.45
C ARG A 86 13.28 -5.51 1.99
N GLU A 87 13.87 -5.36 0.81
CA GLU A 87 14.52 -6.46 0.10
C GLU A 87 16.04 -6.43 0.30
N GLN A 88 16.65 -5.26 0.50
CA GLN A 88 18.10 -5.16 0.78
C GLN A 88 18.38 -5.04 2.28
N LEU A 89 17.66 -4.16 2.98
CA LEU A 89 17.84 -3.93 4.42
C LEU A 89 17.01 -4.88 5.29
N GLN A 90 16.13 -5.69 4.71
CA GLN A 90 15.30 -6.68 5.41
C GLN A 90 14.39 -6.08 6.50
N LEU A 91 14.08 -4.79 6.40
CA LEU A 91 13.09 -4.09 7.22
C LEU A 91 11.71 -4.25 6.58
N THR A 92 11.14 -5.44 6.78
CA THR A 92 9.95 -5.90 6.08
C THR A 92 8.63 -5.40 6.67
N GLY A 93 8.68 -4.61 7.75
CA GLY A 93 7.52 -4.00 8.39
C GLY A 93 6.78 -3.07 7.44
N THR A 94 7.49 -2.21 6.72
CA THR A 94 6.91 -1.38 5.64
C THR A 94 6.37 -2.28 4.51
N LYS A 95 5.13 -2.03 4.03
CA LYS A 95 4.44 -2.96 3.10
C LYS A 95 4.22 -2.41 1.70
N LYS A 96 4.34 -3.29 0.71
CA LYS A 96 4.00 -3.02 -0.71
C LYS A 96 2.56 -3.47 -1.01
N GLY A 97 1.59 -2.58 -0.83
CA GLY A 97 0.18 -2.87 -1.13
C GLY A 97 -0.21 -2.62 -2.59
N CYS A 98 0.20 -1.48 -3.15
CA CYS A 98 -0.17 -1.07 -4.52
C CYS A 98 1.02 -0.73 -5.42
N ASP A 99 2.15 -0.30 -4.84
CA ASP A 99 3.34 0.21 -5.56
C ASP A 99 3.12 1.44 -6.48
N HIS A 100 1.98 2.12 -6.34
CA HIS A 100 1.58 3.24 -7.20
C HIS A 100 1.05 4.46 -6.40
N GLY A 101 1.39 4.57 -5.10
CA GLY A 101 0.98 5.69 -4.25
C GLY A 101 -0.51 5.73 -3.85
N GLN A 102 -1.26 4.65 -4.05
CA GLN A 102 -2.71 4.64 -3.87
C GLN A 102 -3.18 4.23 -2.47
N CYS A 103 -2.38 3.46 -1.71
CA CYS A 103 -2.87 2.79 -0.49
C CYS A 103 -2.23 3.21 0.84
N GLY A 104 -1.07 3.88 0.82
CA GLY A 104 -0.37 4.29 2.05
C GLY A 104 0.22 3.15 2.91
N SER A 105 0.16 1.88 2.50
CA SER A 105 0.78 0.79 3.29
C SER A 105 2.31 0.91 3.41
N CYS A 106 2.91 1.71 2.53
CA CYS A 106 4.33 1.98 2.43
C CYS A 106 4.75 3.28 3.13
N THR A 107 3.88 3.88 3.95
CA THR A 107 4.19 5.12 4.67
C THR A 107 5.35 4.90 5.63
N ILE A 108 6.36 5.77 5.52
CA ILE A 108 7.50 5.92 6.43
C ILE A 108 7.68 7.41 6.75
N HIS A 109 8.57 7.76 7.67
CA HIS A 109 9.03 9.15 7.81
C HIS A 109 10.39 9.32 7.16
N LEU A 110 10.55 10.39 6.37
CA LEU A 110 11.80 10.80 5.74
C LEU A 110 12.04 12.27 6.12
N GLY A 111 13.13 12.55 6.82
CA GLY A 111 13.42 13.89 7.35
C GLY A 111 12.28 14.46 8.21
N GLY A 112 11.65 13.60 9.02
CA GLY A 112 10.53 13.98 9.88
C GLY A 112 9.19 14.22 9.19
N ARG A 113 9.06 13.96 7.88
CA ARG A 113 7.77 14.04 7.16
C ARG A 113 7.32 12.68 6.68
N ARG A 114 6.01 12.40 6.73
CA ARG A 114 5.50 11.15 6.15
C ARG A 114 5.58 11.17 4.62
N VAL A 115 6.00 10.06 4.02
CA VAL A 115 6.08 9.91 2.56
C VAL A 115 5.61 8.51 2.13
N ALA A 116 5.15 8.38 0.89
CA ALA A 116 4.90 7.09 0.26
C ALA A 116 6.22 6.54 -0.32
N SER A 117 6.86 5.61 0.38
CA SER A 117 8.19 5.11 -0.01
C SER A 117 8.23 4.39 -1.36
N CYS A 118 7.09 3.88 -1.87
CA CYS A 118 7.02 3.31 -3.23
C CYS A 118 7.22 4.36 -4.34
N LEU A 119 6.93 5.64 -4.06
CA LEU A 119 7.11 6.74 -5.01
C LEU A 119 8.34 7.61 -4.67
N THR A 120 9.16 7.19 -3.72
CA THR A 120 10.43 7.85 -3.38
C THR A 120 11.56 7.02 -3.95
N VAL A 121 12.44 7.64 -4.73
CA VAL A 121 13.63 6.93 -5.25
C VAL A 121 14.68 6.86 -4.14
N ALA A 122 15.24 5.68 -3.90
CA ALA A 122 16.10 5.44 -2.75
C ALA A 122 17.34 6.35 -2.72
N VAL A 123 17.95 6.63 -3.87
CA VAL A 123 19.12 7.52 -3.98
C VAL A 123 18.82 8.97 -3.60
N GLN A 124 17.55 9.39 -3.58
CA GLN A 124 17.15 10.73 -3.14
C GLN A 124 17.12 10.86 -1.60
N ALA A 125 17.14 9.74 -0.89
CA ALA A 125 17.16 9.69 0.57
C ALA A 125 18.58 9.69 1.15
N ASP A 126 19.60 9.93 0.32
CA ASP A 126 20.98 10.03 0.75
C ASP A 126 21.13 11.05 1.91
N GLU A 127 21.80 10.60 2.97
CA GLU A 127 22.04 11.35 4.21
C GLU A 127 20.79 11.85 4.97
N GLN A 128 19.59 11.43 4.55
CA GLN A 128 18.34 11.77 5.25
C GLN A 128 17.99 10.72 6.31
N GLU A 129 17.39 11.19 7.40
CA GLU A 129 16.86 10.32 8.44
C GLU A 129 15.57 9.62 7.98
N ILE A 130 15.59 8.30 8.03
CA ILE A 130 14.48 7.42 7.70
C ILE A 130 14.00 6.74 8.98
N THR A 131 12.72 6.91 9.30
CA THR A 131 12.06 6.15 10.36
C THR A 131 11.01 5.24 9.74
N THR A 132 11.09 3.96 10.07
CA THR A 132 10.13 2.91 9.68
C THR A 132 9.33 2.44 10.90
N ILE A 133 8.40 1.51 10.70
CA ILE A 133 7.59 0.96 11.80
C ILE A 133 8.46 0.30 12.88
N GLU A 134 9.57 -0.31 12.47
CA GLU A 134 10.55 -0.95 13.34
C GLU A 134 11.27 0.06 14.24
N GLY A 135 11.27 1.35 13.86
CA GLY A 135 11.90 2.43 14.61
C GLY A 135 11.01 3.12 15.63
N LEU A 136 9.71 2.81 15.72
CA LEU A 136 8.80 3.48 16.67
C LEU A 136 9.04 3.10 18.14
N SER A 137 9.53 1.88 18.38
CA SER A 137 9.81 1.36 19.72
C SER A 137 11.23 0.84 19.82
N PRO A 138 11.91 1.02 20.96
CA PRO A 138 13.14 0.31 21.26
C PRO A 138 12.89 -1.20 21.26
N LYS A 139 13.86 -2.02 20.83
CA LYS A 139 13.73 -3.49 20.75
C LYS A 139 13.24 -4.15 22.05
N ASP A 140 13.70 -3.65 23.20
CA ASP A 140 13.36 -4.17 24.53
C ASP A 140 12.60 -3.14 25.39
N GLY A 141 12.05 -2.10 24.74
CA GLY A 141 11.35 -1.01 25.39
C GLY A 141 9.82 -1.18 25.41
N PRO A 142 9.11 -0.28 26.10
CA PRO A 142 7.66 -0.22 25.98
C PRO A 142 7.24 0.07 24.54
N LEU A 143 6.04 -0.39 24.18
CA LEU A 143 5.41 -0.01 22.92
C LEU A 143 5.23 1.50 22.85
N HIS A 144 5.37 2.04 21.64
CA HIS A 144 5.03 3.42 21.37
C HIS A 144 3.56 3.66 21.75
N PRO A 145 3.17 4.80 22.35
CA PRO A 145 1.78 5.04 22.78
C PRO A 145 0.74 4.78 21.69
N MET A 146 1.08 5.10 20.43
CA MET A 146 0.25 4.80 19.27
C MET A 146 0.13 3.29 18.98
N GLN A 147 1.20 2.51 19.10
CA GLN A 147 1.14 1.05 18.93
C GLN A 147 0.26 0.42 20.01
N GLN A 148 0.42 0.83 21.27
CA GLN A 148 -0.43 0.35 22.36
C GLN A 148 -1.90 0.71 22.11
N ALA A 149 -2.20 1.94 21.71
CA ALA A 149 -3.58 2.35 21.42
C ALA A 149 -4.20 1.57 20.25
N PHE A 150 -3.42 1.18 19.25
CA PHE A 150 -3.91 0.32 18.17
C PHE A 150 -4.34 -1.07 18.67
N ILE A 151 -3.63 -1.61 19.68
CA ILE A 151 -4.00 -2.86 20.35
C ILE A 151 -5.26 -2.65 21.19
N ASP A 152 -5.28 -1.61 22.03
CA ASP A 152 -6.38 -1.32 22.96
C ASP A 152 -7.74 -1.13 22.25
N HIS A 153 -7.71 -0.63 21.02
CA HIS A 153 -8.90 -0.29 20.24
C HIS A 153 -9.16 -1.19 19.03
N ASP A 154 -8.51 -2.36 18.96
CA ASP A 154 -8.67 -3.32 17.85
C ASP A 154 -8.53 -2.63 16.47
N ALA A 155 -7.55 -1.73 16.36
CA ALA A 155 -7.32 -0.88 15.18
C ALA A 155 -6.61 -1.61 14.03
N LEU A 156 -6.61 -2.94 14.05
CA LEU A 156 -6.05 -3.80 13.03
C LEU A 156 -6.75 -5.15 12.99
N GLN A 157 -6.66 -5.84 11.86
CA GLN A 157 -7.09 -7.24 11.74
C GLN A 157 -6.00 -8.04 11.03
N CYS A 158 -5.94 -8.00 9.69
CA CYS A 158 -4.91 -8.70 8.93
C CYS A 158 -3.48 -8.16 9.16
N GLY A 159 -3.35 -7.00 9.81
CA GLY A 159 -2.07 -6.35 10.10
C GLY A 159 -1.36 -5.71 8.91
N TYR A 160 -1.84 -5.89 7.68
CA TYR A 160 -1.08 -5.50 6.48
C TYR A 160 -0.94 -3.99 6.32
N CYS A 161 -2.02 -3.22 6.52
CA CYS A 161 -1.95 -1.76 6.46
C CYS A 161 -1.37 -1.13 7.72
N THR A 162 -1.30 -1.89 8.82
CA THR A 162 -1.02 -1.38 10.17
C THR A 162 0.30 -0.62 10.29
N PRO A 163 1.42 -1.07 9.69
CA PRO A 163 2.67 -0.30 9.66
C PRO A 163 2.49 1.10 9.07
N GLY A 164 1.88 1.21 7.88
CA GLY A 164 1.62 2.50 7.24
C GLY A 164 0.63 3.35 8.03
N GLN A 165 -0.42 2.75 8.61
CA GLN A 165 -1.38 3.44 9.47
C GLN A 165 -0.69 4.03 10.71
N LEU A 166 0.16 3.28 11.39
CA LEU A 166 0.90 3.76 12.56
C LEU A 166 1.82 4.92 12.21
N MET A 167 2.59 4.80 11.13
CA MET A 167 3.47 5.88 10.67
C MET A 167 2.68 7.14 10.30
N ALA A 168 1.55 7.02 9.61
CA ALA A 168 0.68 8.15 9.29
C ALA A 168 0.02 8.75 10.54
N ALA A 169 -0.45 7.92 11.48
CA ALA A 169 -1.06 8.34 12.74
C ALA A 169 -0.09 9.14 13.61
N VAL A 170 1.18 8.70 13.69
CA VAL A 170 2.22 9.44 14.41
C VAL A 170 2.46 10.82 13.78
N ALA A 171 2.52 10.90 12.45
CA ALA A 171 2.63 12.16 11.74
C ALA A 171 1.40 13.06 11.96
N CYS A 172 0.18 12.48 11.93
CA CYS A 172 -1.08 13.19 12.20
C CYS A 172 -1.06 13.92 13.54
N VAL A 173 -0.54 13.28 14.59
CA VAL A 173 -0.43 13.89 15.92
C VAL A 173 0.68 14.95 15.93
N ARG A 174 1.89 14.61 15.46
CA ARG A 174 3.06 15.49 15.48
C ARG A 174 2.83 16.78 14.69
N GLU A 175 2.11 16.70 13.58
CA GLU A 175 1.81 17.83 12.68
C GLU A 175 0.56 18.61 13.12
N GLY A 176 -0.08 18.24 14.23
CA GLY A 176 -1.19 19.00 14.81
C GLY A 176 -2.54 18.76 14.13
N HIS A 177 -2.72 17.63 13.43
CA HIS A 177 -3.98 17.27 12.77
C HIS A 177 -4.91 16.40 13.62
N ALA A 178 -4.47 16.01 14.83
CA ALA A 178 -5.26 15.22 15.77
C ALA A 178 -6.20 16.05 16.67
N THR A 179 -6.77 17.16 16.15
CA THR A 179 -7.60 18.07 16.95
C THR A 179 -9.09 17.74 16.93
N SER A 180 -9.56 17.06 15.89
CA SER A 180 -10.95 16.61 15.77
C SER A 180 -11.04 15.28 15.01
N PRO A 181 -12.14 14.52 15.18
CA PRO A 181 -12.35 13.29 14.42
C PRO A 181 -12.34 13.51 12.90
N GLU A 182 -12.88 14.63 12.42
CA GLU A 182 -12.98 14.96 11.00
C GLU A 182 -11.59 15.24 10.42
N GLN A 183 -10.76 16.00 11.13
CA GLN A 183 -9.38 16.25 10.71
C GLN A 183 -8.53 14.98 10.70
N ILE A 184 -8.70 14.11 11.71
CA ILE A 184 -8.00 12.82 11.75
C ILE A 184 -8.39 11.98 10.53
N ARG A 185 -9.69 11.85 10.24
CA ARG A 185 -10.16 11.06 9.08
C ARG A 185 -9.61 11.61 7.78
N GLU A 186 -9.65 12.93 7.59
CA GLU A 186 -9.12 13.57 6.38
C GLU A 186 -7.61 13.34 6.24
N TYR A 187 -6.84 13.58 7.29
CA TYR A 187 -5.38 13.40 7.26
C TYR A 187 -4.98 11.95 6.97
N MET A 188 -5.72 11.00 7.56
CA MET A 188 -5.49 9.56 7.43
C MET A 188 -6.08 8.96 6.15
N SER A 189 -6.80 9.73 5.33
CA SER A 189 -7.49 9.24 4.13
C SER A 189 -6.56 8.62 3.07
N GLY A 190 -5.27 9.01 3.08
CA GLY A 190 -4.22 8.43 2.23
C GLY A 190 -3.76 7.02 2.65
N ASN A 191 -4.25 6.48 3.76
CA ASN A 191 -3.89 5.17 4.29
C ASN A 191 -5.12 4.25 4.29
N LEU A 192 -5.20 3.35 3.32
CA LEU A 192 -6.34 2.48 3.11
C LEU A 192 -6.28 1.24 4.02
N CYS A 193 -7.43 0.85 4.56
CA CYS A 193 -7.64 -0.37 5.34
C CYS A 193 -8.76 -1.21 4.72
N ARG A 194 -8.42 -2.32 4.07
CA ARG A 194 -9.43 -3.20 3.43
C ARG A 194 -10.28 -3.97 4.46
N CYS A 195 -9.74 -4.23 5.65
CA CYS A 195 -10.46 -4.83 6.76
C CYS A 195 -11.53 -3.90 7.36
N GLY A 196 -11.47 -2.60 7.07
CA GLY A 196 -12.44 -1.63 7.58
C GLY A 196 -12.25 -1.22 9.04
N ALA A 197 -11.04 -1.35 9.60
CA ALA A 197 -10.75 -1.03 11.01
C ALA A 197 -10.72 0.49 11.34
N TYR A 198 -11.27 1.35 10.47
CA TYR A 198 -11.14 2.81 10.57
C TYR A 198 -11.70 3.40 11.87
N ALA A 199 -12.78 2.84 12.42
CA ALA A 199 -13.33 3.29 13.69
C ALA A 199 -12.33 3.04 14.86
N GLY A 200 -11.69 1.87 14.89
CA GLY A 200 -10.65 1.53 15.85
C GLY A 200 -9.40 2.40 15.67
N ILE A 201 -8.98 2.63 14.42
CA ILE A 201 -7.85 3.52 14.08
C ILE A 201 -8.10 4.94 14.60
N LEU A 202 -9.29 5.50 14.36
CA LEU A 202 -9.67 6.82 14.86
C LEU A 202 -9.63 6.87 16.40
N ALA A 203 -10.24 5.88 17.07
CA ALA A 203 -10.25 5.80 18.53
C ALA A 203 -8.82 5.69 19.11
N ALA A 204 -7.97 4.88 18.47
CA ALA A 204 -6.57 4.73 18.84
C ALA A 204 -5.79 6.04 18.75
N ILE A 205 -5.97 6.81 17.67
CA ILE A 205 -5.33 8.13 17.51
C ILE A 205 -5.78 9.09 18.60
N GLN A 206 -7.08 9.13 18.90
CA GLN A 206 -7.63 9.99 19.96
C GLN A 206 -7.09 9.61 21.34
N GLN A 207 -6.94 8.31 21.63
CA GLN A 207 -6.33 7.84 22.88
C GLN A 207 -4.85 8.20 22.98
N ALA A 208 -4.10 8.04 21.89
CA ALA A 208 -2.65 8.22 21.88
C ALA A 208 -2.21 9.68 21.85
N ALA A 209 -2.97 10.57 21.18
CA ALA A 209 -2.55 11.95 20.93
C ALA A 209 -2.16 12.72 22.22
N PRO A 210 -2.94 12.68 23.31
CA PRO A 210 -2.56 13.37 24.56
C PRO A 210 -1.31 12.79 25.24
N LYS A 211 -0.97 11.53 24.97
CA LYS A 211 0.21 10.84 25.54
C LYS A 211 1.49 11.13 24.75
N MET A 212 1.36 11.63 23.53
CA MET A 212 2.49 11.98 22.64
C MET A 212 2.85 13.46 22.71
N GLY A 213 1.91 14.32 23.09
CA GLY A 213 2.13 15.75 23.34
C GLY A 213 2.67 16.00 24.74
N GLY A 214 3.91 15.60 25.00
CA GLY A 214 4.54 15.71 26.31
C GLY A 214 6.04 15.39 26.27
N SER A 215 6.80 16.20 25.55
CA SER A 215 8.26 16.38 25.71
C SER A 215 8.64 17.75 25.18
#